data_AF-A0A5A7TY87-F1
#
_entry.id   AF-A0A5A7TY87-F1
#
_cell.length_a   1.000
_cell.length_b   1.000
_cell.length_c   1.000
_cell.angle_alpha   90.00
_cell.angle_beta   90.00
_cell.angle_gamma   90.00
#
_symmetry.space_group_name_H-M   'P 1'
#
loop_
_entity.id
_entity.type
_entity.pdbx_description
1 polymer ?
#
loop_
_entity_poly.entity_id
_entity_poly.type
_entity_poly.pdbx_seq_one_letter_code
_entity_poly.pdbx_strand_id
1 'polypeptide(L)'
;MLGCRPADTPIEFNCKLGNSDDQVPVDKEQYQRLVGKLIYLSRTRPDISFVVSVVSQFMQAPYEKHMEAVNRILRYLKNTPGNGLMFRKTNRKTIEAYTDSDWVGSIVDRKPISGYCTFV
;
A
#
# COMPACT_ATOMS: atom_id res chain seq x y z
N MET A 1 9.43 9.92 -12.79
CA MET A 1 8.07 10.39 -12.38
C MET A 1 7.62 11.69 -13.07
N LEU A 2 8.50 12.67 -13.30
CA LEU A 2 8.13 13.99 -13.85
C LEU A 2 7.29 13.92 -15.15
N GLY A 3 7.61 13.03 -16.09
CA GLY A 3 6.86 12.83 -17.35
C GLY A 3 5.88 11.64 -17.40
N CYS A 4 5.64 10.94 -16.29
CA CYS A 4 4.76 9.75 -16.30
C CYS A 4 3.28 10.15 -16.34
N ARG A 5 2.48 9.41 -17.13
CA ARG A 5 1.01 9.51 -17.11
C ARG A 5 0.48 9.12 -15.73
N PRO A 6 -0.45 9.90 -15.16
CA PRO A 6 -1.04 9.55 -13.88
C PRO A 6 -1.94 8.30 -13.99
N ALA A 7 -2.21 7.68 -12.86
CA ALA A 7 -3.13 6.55 -12.76
C ALA A 7 -4.35 6.94 -11.92
N ASP A 8 -5.55 6.57 -12.37
CA ASP A 8 -6.79 6.93 -11.66
C ASP A 8 -7.05 6.03 -10.46
N THR A 9 -6.49 4.81 -10.46
CA THR A 9 -6.60 3.85 -9.37
C THR A 9 -5.22 3.42 -8.82
N PRO A 10 -5.08 3.23 -7.51
CA PRO A 10 -3.81 2.84 -6.89
C PRO A 10 -3.40 1.40 -7.22
N ILE A 11 -4.35 0.54 -7.56
CA ILE A 11 -4.13 -0.85 -8.00
C ILE A 11 -5.08 -1.19 -9.17
N GLU A 12 -4.69 -2.15 -10.01
CA GLU A 12 -5.58 -2.73 -11.02
C GLU A 12 -6.54 -3.73 -10.37
N PHE A 13 -7.80 -3.75 -10.85
CA PHE A 13 -8.77 -4.74 -10.41
C PHE A 13 -8.27 -6.15 -10.75
N ASN A 14 -8.33 -7.07 -9.77
CA ASN A 14 -7.85 -8.46 -9.89
C ASN A 14 -6.34 -8.63 -10.15
N CYS A 15 -5.51 -7.63 -9.84
CA CYS A 15 -4.06 -7.76 -9.96
C CYS A 15 -3.52 -8.82 -9.00
N LYS A 16 -3.33 -10.05 -9.50
CA LYS A 16 -2.73 -11.15 -8.74
C LYS A 16 -1.21 -10.96 -8.72
N LEU A 17 -0.72 -10.29 -7.68
CA LEU A 17 0.71 -10.28 -7.35
C LEU A 17 1.06 -11.67 -6.80
N GLY A 18 1.26 -12.63 -7.69
CA GLY A 18 1.73 -13.97 -7.35
C GLY A 18 3.20 -14.16 -7.72
N ASN A 19 3.84 -15.16 -7.14
CA ASN A 19 5.16 -15.63 -7.57
C ASN A 19 4.95 -16.46 -8.85
N SER A 20 5.38 -15.95 -10.00
CA SER A 20 5.42 -16.69 -11.26
C SER A 20 6.89 -17.03 -11.56
N ASP A 21 7.17 -18.21 -12.11
CA ASP A 21 8.54 -18.72 -12.27
C ASP A 21 9.45 -17.84 -13.17
N ASP A 22 8.88 -16.98 -14.02
CA ASP A 22 9.61 -16.10 -14.94
C ASP A 22 9.88 -14.68 -14.39
N GLN A 23 10.10 -14.51 -13.08
CA GLN A 23 10.22 -13.19 -12.47
C GLN A 23 11.65 -12.67 -12.37
N VAL A 24 11.88 -11.49 -12.94
CA VAL A 24 13.14 -10.76 -12.81
C VAL A 24 13.23 -10.11 -11.43
N PRO A 25 14.26 -10.42 -10.61
CA PRO A 25 14.43 -9.82 -9.30
C PRO A 25 14.80 -8.35 -9.41
N VAL A 26 14.35 -7.55 -8.46
CA VAL A 26 14.64 -6.11 -8.38
C VAL A 26 15.50 -5.82 -7.15
N ASP A 27 16.18 -4.67 -7.15
CA ASP A 27 16.91 -4.19 -5.98
C ASP A 27 15.99 -4.10 -4.74
N LYS A 28 16.30 -4.97 -3.77
CA LYS A 28 15.57 -5.11 -2.51
C LYS A 28 15.60 -3.82 -1.70
N GLU A 29 16.74 -3.14 -1.62
CA GLU A 29 16.87 -1.93 -0.81
C GLU A 29 16.03 -0.79 -1.38
N GLN A 30 16.06 -0.63 -2.71
CA GLN A 30 15.24 0.36 -3.39
C GLN A 30 13.74 0.11 -3.16
N TYR A 31 13.31 -1.15 -3.28
CA TYR A 31 11.91 -1.52 -3.06
C TYR A 31 11.48 -1.23 -1.61
N GLN A 32 12.25 -1.71 -0.63
CA GLN A 32 11.95 -1.52 0.79
C GLN A 32 11.90 -0.04 1.17
N ARG A 33 12.82 0.77 0.65
CA ARG A 33 12.83 2.22 0.88
C ARG A 33 11.59 2.91 0.33
N LEU A 34 11.11 2.51 -0.85
CA LEU A 34 9.89 3.06 -1.44
C LEU A 34 8.65 2.64 -0.67
N VAL A 35 8.50 1.35 -0.38
CA VAL A 35 7.35 0.84 0.36
C VAL A 35 7.32 1.41 1.79
N GLY A 36 8.48 1.57 2.45
CA GLY A 36 8.56 2.22 3.75
C GLY A 36 8.00 3.65 3.76
N LYS A 37 8.28 4.45 2.71
CA LYS A 37 7.69 5.78 2.55
C LYS A 37 6.18 5.73 2.32
N LEU A 38 5.70 4.74 1.57
CA LEU A 38 4.27 4.54 1.35
C LEU A 38 3.54 4.10 2.64
N ILE A 39 4.15 3.27 3.48
CA ILE A 39 3.62 2.90 4.80
C ILE A 39 3.51 4.12 5.71
N TYR A 40 4.47 5.04 5.65
CA TYR A 40 4.37 6.28 6.38
C TYR A 40 3.21 7.14 5.87
N LEU A 41 3.09 7.28 4.54
CA LEU A 41 2.07 8.09 3.91
C LEU A 41 0.65 7.54 4.12
N SER A 42 0.46 6.22 4.18
CA SER A 42 -0.87 5.60 4.36
C SER A 42 -1.57 6.03 5.66
N ARG A 43 -0.82 6.50 6.67
CA ARG A 43 -1.38 7.05 7.91
C ARG A 43 -2.21 8.31 7.70
N THR A 44 -1.81 9.16 6.76
CA THR A 44 -2.56 10.36 6.38
C THR A 44 -3.36 10.14 5.10
N ARG A 45 -3.10 9.07 4.35
CA ARG A 45 -3.77 8.72 3.09
C ARG A 45 -4.39 7.32 3.17
N PRO A 46 -5.53 7.16 3.87
CA PRO A 46 -6.15 5.86 4.06
C PRO A 46 -6.61 5.20 2.75
N ASP A 47 -6.81 6.00 1.69
CA ASP A 47 -7.19 5.52 0.35
C ASP A 47 -6.13 4.62 -0.29
N ILE A 48 -4.87 4.69 0.14
CA ILE A 48 -3.80 3.78 -0.35
C ILE A 48 -3.47 2.64 0.63
N SER A 49 -4.02 2.64 1.85
CA SER A 49 -3.62 1.71 2.92
C SER A 49 -3.71 0.25 2.52
N PHE A 50 -4.78 -0.14 1.82
CA PHE A 50 -4.97 -1.49 1.32
C PHE A 50 -3.89 -1.89 0.32
N VAL A 51 -3.63 -1.06 -0.70
CA VAL A 51 -2.65 -1.41 -1.73
C VAL A 51 -1.23 -1.45 -1.15
N VAL A 52 -0.93 -0.57 -0.21
CA VAL A 52 0.34 -0.56 0.53
C VAL A 52 0.53 -1.83 1.37
N SER A 53 -0.53 -2.33 2.02
CA SER A 53 -0.44 -3.57 2.79
C SER A 53 -0.14 -4.78 1.90
N VAL A 54 -0.71 -4.83 0.69
CA VAL A 54 -0.43 -5.88 -0.30
C VAL A 54 1.03 -5.85 -0.76
N VAL A 55 1.55 -4.70 -1.21
CA VAL A 55 2.95 -4.61 -1.69
C VAL A 55 3.97 -4.84 -0.57
N SER A 56 3.59 -4.58 0.69
CA SER A 56 4.44 -4.84 1.85
C SER A 56 4.67 -6.33 2.13
N GLN A 57 3.86 -7.23 1.54
CA GLN A 57 4.07 -8.68 1.69
C GLN A 57 5.32 -9.17 0.92
N PHE A 58 5.76 -8.44 -0.10
CA PHE A 58 6.86 -8.83 -1.00
C PHE A 58 8.21 -8.18 -0.64
N MET A 59 8.40 -7.76 0.62
CA MET A 59 9.61 -7.05 1.09
C MET A 59 10.86 -7.94 1.11
N GLN A 60 10.72 -9.27 1.18
CA GLN A 60 11.85 -10.18 1.28
C GLN A 60 12.48 -10.52 -0.07
N ALA A 61 11.64 -10.70 -1.09
CA ALA A 61 12.02 -11.02 -2.46
C ALA A 61 11.12 -10.24 -3.44
N PRO A 62 11.46 -8.97 -3.75
CA PRO A 62 10.73 -8.18 -4.72
C PRO A 62 11.16 -8.49 -6.17
N TYR A 63 10.20 -8.37 -7.08
CA TYR A 63 10.32 -8.65 -8.50
C TYR A 63 9.72 -7.49 -9.31
N GLU A 64 9.95 -7.46 -10.62
CA GLU A 64 9.51 -6.36 -11.50
C GLU A 64 8.02 -6.05 -11.38
N LYS A 65 7.16 -7.08 -11.31
CA LYS A 65 5.71 -6.89 -11.13
C LYS A 65 5.36 -6.16 -9.83
N HIS A 66 6.09 -6.42 -8.75
CA HIS A 66 5.91 -5.72 -7.49
C HIS A 66 6.38 -4.26 -7.59
N MET A 67 7.51 -4.02 -8.26
CA MET A 67 8.00 -2.67 -8.50
C MET A 67 7.06 -1.87 -9.41
N GLU A 68 6.44 -2.50 -10.41
CA GLU A 68 5.42 -1.89 -11.25
C GLU A 68 4.19 -1.46 -10.45
N ALA A 69 3.72 -2.31 -9.53
CA ALA A 69 2.63 -1.97 -8.61
C ALA A 69 2.98 -0.76 -7.74
N VAL A 70 4.20 -0.70 -7.17
CA VAL A 70 4.68 0.46 -6.41
C VAL A 70 4.72 1.72 -7.29
N ASN A 71 5.21 1.60 -8.53
CA ASN A 71 5.23 2.71 -9.47
C ASN A 71 3.82 3.20 -9.84
N ARG A 72 2.83 2.31 -9.92
CA ARG A 72 1.43 2.67 -10.13
C ARG A 72 0.87 3.48 -8.95
N ILE A 73 1.13 3.06 -7.72
CA ILE A 73 0.72 3.82 -6.51
C ILE A 73 1.29 5.25 -6.57
N LEU A 74 2.56 5.38 -6.94
CA LEU A 74 3.21 6.68 -7.07
C LEU A 74 2.61 7.53 -8.21
N ARG A 75 2.19 6.92 -9.32
CA ARG A 75 1.45 7.61 -10.40
C ARG A 75 0.05 8.06 -9.94
N TYR A 76 -0.61 7.30 -9.09
CA TYR A 76 -1.88 7.69 -8.47
C TYR A 76 -1.70 8.87 -7.51
N LEU A 77 -0.70 8.81 -6.65
CA LEU A 77 -0.38 9.89 -5.71
C LEU A 77 -0.03 11.22 -6.41
N LYS A 78 0.52 11.15 -7.64
CA LYS A 78 0.83 12.33 -8.45
C LYS A 78 -0.40 13.18 -8.79
N ASN A 79 -1.59 12.58 -8.89
CA ASN A 79 -2.82 13.32 -9.17
C ASN A 79 -3.23 14.24 -8.02
N THR A 80 -2.90 13.86 -6.79
CA THR A 80 -3.40 14.54 -5.59
C THR A 80 -2.30 14.64 -4.52
N PRO A 81 -1.22 15.40 -4.76
CA PRO A 81 -0.08 15.47 -3.86
C PRO A 81 -0.39 16.15 -2.52
N GLY A 82 -1.41 17.02 -2.47
CA GLY A 82 -1.84 17.72 -1.26
C GLY A 82 -2.98 17.04 -0.50
N ASN A 83 -3.53 15.93 -1.02
CA ASN A 83 -4.61 15.24 -0.34
C ASN A 83 -4.06 14.44 0.84
N GLY A 84 -4.80 14.43 1.94
CA GLY A 84 -4.49 13.69 3.14
C GLY A 84 -5.33 14.15 4.33
N LEU A 85 -5.34 13.37 5.39
CA LEU A 85 -5.97 13.70 6.66
C LEU A 85 -5.09 14.71 7.41
N MET A 86 -5.73 15.79 7.86
CA MET A 86 -5.11 16.76 8.77
C MET A 86 -5.55 16.45 10.20
N PHE A 87 -4.62 15.95 11.01
CA PHE A 87 -4.88 15.72 12.43
C PHE A 87 -4.72 17.03 13.21
N ARG A 88 -5.80 17.48 13.83
CA ARG A 88 -5.81 18.67 14.70
C ARG A 88 -5.80 18.25 16.16
N LYS A 89 -4.99 18.93 16.97
CA LYS A 89 -4.99 18.75 18.42
C LYS A 89 -6.40 18.98 18.99
N THR A 90 -6.91 17.99 19.69
CA THR A 90 -8.21 18.01 20.35
C THR A 90 -8.01 17.71 21.84
N ASN A 91 -8.85 18.30 22.71
CA ASN A 91 -8.80 18.07 24.16
C ASN A 91 -9.51 16.77 24.59
N ARG A 92 -10.25 16.12 23.67
CA ARG A 92 -10.83 14.80 23.86
C ARG A 92 -9.69 13.77 23.85
N LYS A 93 -9.64 12.93 24.87
CA LYS A 93 -8.63 11.86 25.03
C LYS A 93 -9.22 10.47 24.76
N THR A 94 -10.34 10.42 24.06
CA THR A 94 -11.04 9.18 23.71
C THR A 94 -10.39 8.57 22.49
N ILE A 95 -9.91 7.34 22.62
CA ILE A 95 -9.38 6.56 21.50
C ILE A 95 -10.45 5.55 21.11
N GLU A 96 -10.85 5.58 19.84
CA GLU A 96 -11.78 4.61 19.27
C GLU A 96 -11.03 3.72 18.29
N ALA A 97 -11.16 2.41 18.41
CA ALA A 97 -10.49 1.45 17.55
C ALA A 97 -11.50 0.48 16.96
N TYR A 98 -11.46 0.34 15.64
CA TYR A 98 -12.23 -0.63 14.89
C TYR A 98 -11.27 -1.70 14.36
N THR A 99 -11.67 -2.95 14.43
CA THR A 99 -10.92 -4.09 13.90
C THR A 99 -11.84 -4.91 13.01
N ASP A 100 -11.29 -5.39 11.91
CA ASP A 100 -11.94 -6.31 10.99
C ASP A 100 -10.96 -7.43 10.63
N SER A 101 -11.50 -8.60 10.33
CA SER A 101 -10.69 -9.75 9.94
C SER A 101 -11.38 -10.51 8.83
N ASP A 102 -10.68 -10.66 7.71
CA ASP A 102 -11.13 -11.45 6.58
C ASP A 102 -10.39 -12.79 6.57
N TRP A 103 -11.16 -13.88 6.46
CA TRP A 103 -10.64 -15.25 6.41
C TRP A 103 -10.51 -15.66 4.94
N VAL A 104 -9.32 -16.12 4.53
CA VAL A 104 -8.99 -16.51 3.13
C VAL A 104 -8.81 -15.32 2.15
N GLY A 105 -8.70 -14.07 2.64
CA GLY A 105 -8.49 -12.89 1.78
C GLY A 105 -7.18 -12.85 0.97
N SER A 106 -6.16 -13.63 1.33
CA SER A 106 -4.90 -13.73 0.57
C SER A 106 -4.95 -14.84 -0.48
N ILE A 107 -4.88 -14.46 -1.76
CA ILE A 107 -4.83 -15.40 -2.89
C ILE A 107 -3.53 -16.24 -2.88
N VAL A 108 -2.45 -15.69 -2.30
CA VAL A 108 -1.11 -16.31 -2.32
C VAL A 108 -0.94 -17.29 -1.16
N ASP A 109 -1.23 -16.87 0.07
CA ASP A 109 -0.92 -17.66 1.26
C ASP A 109 -2.16 -18.25 1.95
N ARG A 110 -3.38 -17.84 1.56
CA ARG A 110 -4.65 -18.12 2.25
C ARG A 110 -4.66 -17.76 3.75
N LYS A 111 -3.70 -16.96 4.19
CA LYS A 111 -3.65 -16.45 5.57
C LYS A 111 -4.75 -15.41 5.78
N PRO A 112 -5.34 -15.37 6.99
CA PRO A 112 -6.29 -14.32 7.36
C PRO A 112 -5.62 -12.95 7.31
N ILE A 113 -6.37 -11.96 6.82
CA ILE A 113 -5.93 -10.56 6.75
C ILE A 113 -6.72 -9.80 7.81
N SER A 114 -6.03 -9.17 8.76
CA SER A 114 -6.66 -8.26 9.71
C SER A 114 -6.44 -6.80 9.31
N GLY A 115 -7.50 -6.02 9.42
CA GLY A 115 -7.50 -4.56 9.27
C GLY A 115 -7.82 -3.90 10.61
N TYR A 116 -7.24 -2.74 10.86
CA TYR A 116 -7.61 -1.91 12.00
C TYR A 116 -7.64 -0.43 11.60
N CYS A 117 -8.48 0.34 12.29
CA CYS A 117 -8.55 1.79 12.16
C CYS A 117 -8.68 2.41 13.55
N THR A 118 -7.80 3.35 13.88
CA THR A 118 -7.77 4.00 15.19
C THR A 118 -8.00 5.49 15.02
N PHE A 119 -9.00 6.01 15.73
CA PHE A 119 -9.29 7.44 15.86
C PHE A 119 -8.72 7.93 17.18
N VAL A 120 -7.85 8.94 17.11
CA VAL A 120 -7.06 9.49 18.23
C VAL A 120 -7.32 10.99 18.33
#